data_AF-A0A8T1ACR4-F1
#
_entry.id   AF-A0A8T1ACR4-F1
#
_cell.length_a   1.000
_cell.length_b   1.000
_cell.length_c   1.000
_cell.angle_alpha   90.00
_cell.angle_beta   90.00
_cell.angle_gamma   90.00
#
_symmetry.space_group_name_H-M   'P 1'
#
loop_
_entity.id
_entity.type
_entity.pdbx_description
1 polymer ?
#
loop_
_entity_poly.entity_id
_entity_poly.type
_entity_poly.pdbx_seq_one_letter_code
_entity_poly.pdbx_strand_id
1 'polypeptide(L)'
;MLMRTSCNSSWRRKATRVSDTSDYKHLPIPGAKLRAVGLASGQLGEVSDEEGAAGKGPVHVLVVAPEGDRGSANETAQLLKEVHEIHEQTVLTKRKRYVHSKLNSTQGRELLEDLNIKVDLVRTVPYAAREETQIDAFKWESVSDECGQEIALTEEQQRERYRAYVEDNISDELIEKQLCVIGVEKGENILTVQVRGRDIELKGRTDLLILSDIVKDNPSDVRYLPEVKLLIEVKRAVIPSSDFQALSELIALDLLVDDPVMALLTDLNGVWLFFWVSEKENDSARIHKATIQKPGEAFQVIKTLLTQSPTADAEIRLPCFQESVKRQKLSKVLPPIGEGGESGGIRESIERYYDIASILGPDVDMARAVARQVTRSIPTLSYFS
;
A
#
# COMPACT_ATOMS: atom_id res chain seq x y z
N MET A 1 42.98 3.19 21.00
CA MET A 1 42.28 4.20 21.81
C MET A 1 43.31 4.83 22.75
N LEU A 2 43.58 6.13 22.63
CA LEU A 2 44.66 6.85 23.33
C LEU A 2 44.09 8.13 23.99
N MET A 3 44.40 8.42 25.26
CA MET A 3 44.03 9.64 26.03
C MET A 3 45.25 10.42 26.59
N ARG A 4 45.18 11.77 26.71
CA ARG A 4 46.18 12.67 27.36
C ARG A 4 45.48 13.71 28.26
N THR A 5 46.16 14.17 29.32
CA THR A 5 45.73 15.27 30.23
C THR A 5 46.73 16.45 30.18
N SER A 6 46.24 17.63 29.77
CA SER A 6 46.75 19.03 29.86
C SER A 6 48.25 19.35 30.03
N CYS A 7 48.85 20.14 29.09
CA CYS A 7 49.22 21.58 29.29
C CYS A 7 49.74 22.28 27.99
N ASN A 8 49.20 23.48 27.70
CA ASN A 8 49.60 24.61 26.83
C ASN A 8 50.60 24.49 25.62
N SER A 9 50.14 24.80 24.39
CA SER A 9 50.37 26.10 23.68
C SER A 9 50.33 26.04 22.13
N SER A 10 49.63 27.03 21.54
CA SER A 10 49.72 27.58 20.17
C SER A 10 49.21 26.77 18.95
N TRP A 11 48.27 27.40 18.24
CA TRP A 11 47.66 26.93 16.99
C TRP A 11 48.51 27.35 15.78
N ARG A 12 48.95 26.40 14.95
CA ARG A 12 49.19 26.62 13.51
C ARG A 12 48.77 25.39 12.68
N ARG A 13 48.07 25.66 11.59
CA ARG A 13 47.53 24.66 10.66
C ARG A 13 48.62 24.13 9.73
N LYS A 14 48.73 22.80 9.63
CA LYS A 14 48.91 22.04 8.38
C LYS A 14 48.29 20.66 8.58
N ALA A 15 47.53 20.18 7.60
CA ALA A 15 46.96 18.84 7.61
C ALA A 15 48.06 17.81 7.30
N THR A 16 48.72 17.37 8.36
CA THR A 16 49.69 16.25 8.47
C THR A 16 49.55 15.68 9.90
N ARG A 17 48.30 15.61 10.36
CA ARG A 17 47.90 15.80 11.76
C ARG A 17 47.83 14.48 12.53
N VAL A 18 48.91 14.05 13.16
CA VAL A 18 49.07 13.96 14.63
C VAL A 18 50.56 13.68 14.89
N SER A 19 51.31 14.69 15.31
CA SER A 19 52.61 14.53 15.96
C SER A 19 52.41 14.61 17.48
N ASP A 20 53.31 13.99 18.26
CA ASP A 20 53.29 13.96 19.74
C ASP A 20 52.31 12.95 20.37
N THR A 21 52.36 11.68 19.94
CA THR A 21 51.58 10.56 20.53
C THR A 21 52.30 9.79 21.64
N SER A 22 53.54 10.16 21.98
CA SER A 22 54.40 9.46 22.96
C SER A 22 53.81 9.39 24.37
N ASP A 23 52.92 10.32 24.70
CA ASP A 23 52.41 10.49 26.06
C ASP A 23 51.03 9.85 26.27
N TYR A 24 50.53 9.12 25.28
CA TYR A 24 49.21 8.52 25.34
C TYR A 24 49.28 7.05 25.80
N LYS A 25 48.36 6.65 26.68
CA LYS A 25 48.31 5.28 27.21
C LYS A 25 47.61 4.31 26.24
N HIS A 26 48.35 3.33 25.72
CA HIS A 26 47.82 2.34 24.76
C HIS A 26 46.91 1.30 25.44
N LEU A 27 45.73 1.06 24.87
CA LEU A 27 44.82 -0.02 25.27
C LEU A 27 44.78 -1.12 24.21
N PRO A 28 45.19 -2.36 24.54
CA PRO A 28 45.35 -3.43 23.54
C PRO A 28 44.06 -4.21 23.21
N ILE A 29 42.90 -3.92 23.82
CA ILE A 29 41.68 -4.74 23.68
C ILE A 29 40.44 -3.87 23.43
N PRO A 30 39.59 -4.18 22.42
CA PRO A 30 38.25 -3.62 22.29
C PRO A 30 37.41 -3.94 23.53
N GLY A 31 36.68 -2.95 24.09
CA GLY A 31 35.84 -3.15 25.28
C GLY A 31 36.56 -3.04 26.64
N ALA A 32 37.76 -2.46 26.70
CA ALA A 32 38.47 -2.23 27.95
C ALA A 32 37.63 -1.37 28.93
N LYS A 33 37.51 -1.84 30.19
CA LYS A 33 36.74 -1.15 31.23
C LYS A 33 37.38 0.20 31.57
N LEU A 34 36.58 1.25 31.81
CA LEU A 34 37.01 2.63 32.08
C LEU A 34 38.12 2.77 33.14
N ARG A 35 38.11 1.89 34.15
CA ARG A 35 39.19 1.79 35.16
C ARG A 35 40.59 1.56 34.58
N ALA A 36 40.70 0.91 33.42
CA ALA A 36 41.98 0.62 32.76
C ALA A 36 42.70 1.90 32.27
N VAL A 37 41.93 2.97 32.05
CA VAL A 37 42.44 4.32 31.75
C VAL A 37 42.40 5.27 32.95
N GLY A 38 42.19 4.74 34.17
CA GLY A 38 42.22 5.53 35.40
C GLY A 38 40.89 6.22 35.76
N LEU A 39 39.79 5.90 35.07
CA LEU A 39 38.47 6.49 35.33
C LEU A 39 37.61 5.59 36.21
N ALA A 40 37.03 6.16 37.27
CA ALA A 40 36.09 5.49 38.16
C ALA A 40 34.63 5.64 37.67
N SER A 41 33.75 4.76 38.15
CA SER A 41 32.31 4.86 37.88
C SER A 41 31.75 6.17 38.45
N GLY A 42 31.00 6.93 37.65
CA GLY A 42 30.42 8.22 38.05
C GLY A 42 31.27 9.46 37.72
N GLN A 43 32.44 9.31 37.09
CA GLN A 43 33.25 10.44 36.61
C GLN A 43 32.90 10.93 35.19
N LEU A 44 31.72 10.56 34.68
CA LEU A 44 31.25 10.98 33.36
C LEU A 44 29.98 11.80 33.52
N GLY A 45 30.03 13.05 33.07
CA GLY A 45 28.96 14.05 33.15
C GLY A 45 29.40 15.34 32.44
N GLU A 46 28.48 16.29 32.31
CA GLU A 46 28.81 17.63 31.83
C GLU A 46 29.67 18.36 32.87
N VAL A 47 30.69 19.07 32.40
CA VAL A 47 31.66 19.79 33.23
C VAL A 47 31.28 21.26 33.21
N SER A 48 31.25 21.94 34.38
CA SER A 48 30.96 23.38 34.41
C SER A 48 32.11 24.19 33.79
N ASP A 49 31.84 25.44 33.41
CA ASP A 49 32.86 26.33 32.83
C ASP A 49 34.06 26.54 33.80
N GLU A 50 33.83 26.51 35.12
CA GLU A 50 34.91 26.64 36.12
C GLU A 50 35.78 25.39 36.20
N GLU A 51 35.17 24.20 36.10
CA GLU A 51 35.90 22.92 36.09
C GLU A 51 36.65 22.71 34.77
N GLY A 52 36.10 23.21 33.66
CA GLY A 52 36.75 23.27 32.36
C GLY A 52 38.01 24.14 32.39
N ALA A 53 37.94 25.31 33.04
CA ALA A 53 39.08 26.21 33.21
C ALA A 53 40.19 25.63 34.11
N ALA A 54 39.86 24.73 35.04
CA ALA A 54 40.81 24.01 35.88
C ALA A 54 41.48 22.80 35.20
N GLY A 55 41.24 22.59 33.90
CA GLY A 55 41.84 21.52 33.11
C GLY A 55 41.16 20.15 33.25
N LYS A 56 39.97 20.09 33.87
CA LYS A 56 39.14 18.87 33.95
C LYS A 56 38.19 18.74 32.75
N GLY A 57 38.66 19.17 31.58
CA GLY A 57 37.87 19.22 30.35
C GLY A 57 37.60 17.85 29.70
N PRO A 58 36.86 17.85 28.58
CA PRO A 58 36.42 16.63 27.91
C PRO A 58 37.58 15.74 27.53
N VAL A 59 37.42 14.43 27.75
CA VAL A 59 38.48 13.48 27.46
C VAL A 59 38.43 13.09 25.98
N HIS A 60 39.47 13.47 25.24
CA HIS A 60 39.57 13.16 23.81
C HIS A 60 40.08 11.74 23.60
N VAL A 61 39.34 10.99 22.79
CA VAL A 61 39.65 9.63 22.43
C VAL A 61 40.13 9.58 20.98
N LEU A 62 41.37 9.15 20.76
CA LEU A 62 41.85 8.83 19.41
C LEU A 62 41.65 7.33 19.12
N VAL A 63 40.77 7.01 18.17
CA VAL A 63 40.60 5.65 17.62
C VAL A 63 41.45 5.54 16.37
N VAL A 64 42.46 4.68 16.42
CA VAL A 64 43.26 4.31 15.25
C VAL A 64 42.56 3.12 14.61
N ALA A 65 41.91 3.34 13.46
CA ALA A 65 41.45 2.26 12.61
C ALA A 65 42.69 1.58 11.99
N PRO A 66 42.74 0.24 11.89
CA PRO A 66 43.84 -0.44 11.22
C PRO A 66 43.99 0.11 9.79
N GLU A 67 45.23 0.39 9.40
CA GLU A 67 45.59 0.79 8.03
C GLU A 67 45.27 -0.36 7.07
N GLY A 68 44.02 -0.35 6.61
CA GLY A 68 43.41 -1.36 5.75
C GLY A 68 41.97 -0.98 5.38
N ASP A 69 41.28 -0.22 6.24
CA ASP A 69 39.85 0.11 6.05
C ASP A 69 39.56 1.47 5.38
N ARG A 70 40.59 2.25 5.00
CA ARG A 70 40.36 3.52 4.29
C ARG A 70 39.86 3.34 2.85
N GLY A 71 40.14 2.19 2.23
CA GLY A 71 39.49 1.79 0.96
C GLY A 71 38.02 1.42 1.19
N SER A 72 37.77 0.60 2.21
CA SER A 72 36.45 0.10 2.63
C SER A 72 35.44 1.20 3.00
N ALA A 73 35.84 2.28 3.69
CA ALA A 73 34.94 3.38 4.03
C ALA A 73 34.49 4.20 2.79
N ASN A 74 35.37 4.35 1.80
CA ASN A 74 35.06 5.07 0.57
C ASN A 74 34.24 4.19 -0.39
N GLU A 75 34.57 2.89 -0.45
CA GLU A 75 33.81 1.86 -1.17
C GLU A 75 32.40 1.67 -0.58
N THR A 76 32.24 1.69 0.74
CA THR A 76 30.92 1.60 1.39
C THR A 76 30.06 2.83 1.14
N ALA A 77 30.64 4.03 1.20
CA ALA A 77 29.94 5.25 0.83
C ALA A 77 29.54 5.25 -0.66
N GLN A 78 30.42 4.74 -1.53
CA GLN A 78 30.16 4.63 -2.96
C GLN A 78 29.09 3.58 -3.29
N LEU A 79 29.13 2.41 -2.64
CA LEU A 79 28.10 1.37 -2.75
C LEU A 79 26.73 1.85 -2.27
N LEU A 80 26.67 2.54 -1.13
CA LEU A 80 25.42 3.12 -0.63
C LEU A 80 24.87 4.19 -1.59
N LYS A 81 25.76 4.98 -2.21
CA LYS A 81 25.38 5.97 -3.22
C LYS A 81 24.87 5.30 -4.50
N GLU A 82 25.51 4.24 -4.98
CA GLU A 82 25.05 3.48 -6.15
C GLU A 82 23.70 2.81 -5.90
N VAL A 83 23.48 2.18 -4.74
CA VAL A 83 22.17 1.63 -4.36
C VAL A 83 21.12 2.75 -4.30
N HIS A 84 21.49 3.94 -3.83
CA HIS A 84 20.60 5.11 -3.80
C HIS A 84 20.26 5.65 -5.19
N GLU A 85 21.23 5.79 -6.08
CA GLU A 85 21.01 6.21 -7.47
C GLU A 85 20.16 5.18 -8.24
N ILE A 86 20.40 3.88 -8.02
CA ILE A 86 19.59 2.80 -8.61
C ILE A 86 18.17 2.84 -8.03
N HIS A 87 18.00 3.11 -6.73
CA HIS A 87 16.69 3.31 -6.13
C HIS A 87 15.96 4.52 -6.75
N GLU A 88 16.62 5.66 -6.92
CA GLU A 88 16.02 6.83 -7.58
C GLU A 88 15.62 6.54 -9.05
N GLN A 89 16.48 5.87 -9.81
CA GLN A 89 16.23 5.58 -11.24
C GLN A 89 15.27 4.41 -11.50
N THR A 90 15.17 3.47 -10.57
CA THR A 90 14.43 2.21 -10.77
C THR A 90 13.13 2.18 -9.97
N VAL A 91 13.10 2.81 -8.79
CA VAL A 91 11.96 2.78 -7.86
C VAL A 91 11.15 4.07 -7.92
N LEU A 92 11.81 5.24 -8.00
CA LEU A 92 11.14 6.55 -7.89
C LEU A 92 10.70 7.18 -9.24
N THR A 93 11.36 6.86 -10.36
CA THR A 93 11.15 7.61 -11.63
C THR A 93 10.29 6.91 -12.68
N LYS A 94 9.85 5.66 -12.49
CA LYS A 94 9.12 4.88 -13.52
C LYS A 94 7.69 4.45 -13.17
N ARG A 95 7.20 4.75 -11.96
CA ARG A 95 5.93 4.22 -11.46
C ARG A 95 4.73 4.60 -12.30
N LYS A 96 4.10 3.59 -12.92
CA LYS A 96 2.84 3.73 -13.62
C LYS A 96 1.75 4.04 -12.61
N ARG A 97 1.14 5.21 -12.73
CA ARG A 97 0.07 5.65 -11.84
C ARG A 97 -1.27 5.62 -12.56
N TYR A 98 -2.17 4.76 -12.11
CA TYR A 98 -3.54 4.68 -12.60
C TYR A 98 -4.47 5.39 -11.63
N VAL A 99 -5.18 6.41 -12.14
CA VAL A 99 -6.22 7.11 -11.38
C VAL A 99 -7.56 6.50 -11.75
N HIS A 100 -8.28 5.93 -10.77
CA HIS A 100 -9.49 5.13 -11.01
C HIS A 100 -10.49 5.81 -11.95
N SER A 101 -10.88 7.05 -11.62
CA SER A 101 -11.86 7.83 -12.38
C SER A 101 -11.40 8.28 -13.78
N LYS A 102 -10.13 8.06 -14.13
CA LYS A 102 -9.55 8.43 -15.44
C LYS A 102 -9.24 7.22 -16.31
N LEU A 103 -9.46 6.00 -15.81
CA LEU A 103 -9.18 4.78 -16.55
C LEU A 103 -10.10 4.66 -17.76
N ASN A 104 -9.49 4.75 -18.94
CA ASN A 104 -10.14 4.34 -20.18
C ASN A 104 -9.80 2.88 -20.51
N SER A 105 -10.40 2.35 -21.56
CA SER A 105 -10.22 0.94 -21.95
C SER A 105 -8.78 0.55 -22.29
N THR A 106 -7.97 1.47 -22.78
CA THR A 106 -6.55 1.17 -23.07
C THR A 106 -5.76 1.03 -21.79
N GLN A 107 -5.88 1.99 -20.88
CA GLN A 107 -5.18 1.96 -19.59
C GLN A 107 -5.69 0.82 -18.70
N GLY A 108 -6.99 0.52 -18.75
CA GLY A 108 -7.57 -0.58 -18.01
C GLY A 108 -7.08 -1.95 -18.50
N ARG A 109 -6.97 -2.16 -19.82
CA ARG A 109 -6.37 -3.39 -20.37
C ARG A 109 -4.89 -3.51 -20.00
N GLU A 110 -4.13 -2.42 -20.13
CA GLU A 110 -2.73 -2.39 -19.73
C GLU A 110 -2.55 -2.75 -18.25
N LEU A 111 -3.39 -2.20 -17.35
CA LEU A 111 -3.37 -2.54 -15.93
C LEU A 111 -3.61 -4.04 -15.69
N LEU A 112 -4.60 -4.64 -16.36
CA LEU A 112 -4.88 -6.07 -16.22
C LEU A 112 -3.74 -6.93 -16.76
N GLU A 113 -3.14 -6.54 -17.89
CA GLU A 113 -1.97 -7.20 -18.48
C GLU A 113 -0.74 -7.12 -17.56
N ASP A 114 -0.42 -5.93 -17.05
CA ASP A 114 0.70 -5.70 -16.13
C ASP A 114 0.57 -6.50 -14.81
N LEU A 115 -0.66 -6.82 -14.41
CA LEU A 115 -0.97 -7.66 -13.24
C LEU A 115 -1.16 -9.15 -13.60
N ASN A 116 -1.15 -9.51 -14.87
CA ASN A 116 -1.54 -10.83 -15.40
C ASN A 116 -2.90 -11.30 -14.83
N ILE A 117 -3.88 -10.41 -14.86
CA ILE A 117 -5.26 -10.66 -14.46
C ILE A 117 -6.12 -10.88 -15.71
N LYS A 118 -6.96 -11.91 -15.68
CA LYS A 118 -8.02 -12.13 -16.68
C LYS A 118 -9.39 -11.95 -16.04
N VAL A 119 -10.34 -11.44 -16.83
CA VAL A 119 -11.72 -11.23 -16.40
C VAL A 119 -12.62 -12.26 -17.07
N ASP A 120 -13.30 -13.09 -16.29
CA ASP A 120 -14.18 -14.15 -16.77
C ASP A 120 -15.65 -13.83 -16.46
N LEU A 121 -16.53 -14.14 -17.42
CA LEU A 121 -17.97 -13.91 -17.28
C LEU A 121 -18.63 -15.10 -16.60
N VAL A 122 -19.38 -14.84 -15.53
CA VAL A 122 -20.14 -15.86 -14.80
C VAL A 122 -21.61 -15.81 -15.21
N ARG A 123 -22.19 -16.99 -15.43
CA ARG A 123 -23.60 -17.13 -15.80
C ARG A 123 -24.50 -16.84 -14.61
N THR A 124 -25.51 -16.03 -14.85
CA THR A 124 -26.59 -15.78 -13.90
C THR A 124 -27.84 -16.57 -14.27
N VAL A 125 -28.63 -16.91 -13.26
CA VAL A 125 -29.92 -17.60 -13.35
C VAL A 125 -30.99 -16.74 -12.70
N PRO A 126 -32.27 -16.82 -13.12
CA PRO A 126 -33.34 -16.09 -12.44
C PRO A 126 -33.46 -16.50 -10.97
N TYR A 127 -33.78 -15.55 -10.10
CA TYR A 127 -34.03 -15.86 -8.69
C TYR A 127 -35.39 -16.54 -8.53
N ALA A 128 -35.42 -17.71 -7.89
CA ALA A 128 -36.62 -18.55 -7.83
C ALA A 128 -37.53 -18.30 -6.62
N ALA A 129 -37.36 -17.19 -5.89
CA ALA A 129 -38.14 -16.93 -4.68
C ALA A 129 -39.62 -16.66 -4.98
N ARG A 130 -40.49 -17.17 -4.09
CA ARG A 130 -41.96 -17.13 -4.23
C ARG A 130 -42.59 -15.78 -3.90
N GLU A 131 -41.85 -14.89 -3.26
CA GLU A 131 -42.28 -13.53 -2.92
C GLU A 131 -41.13 -12.59 -3.29
N GLU A 132 -41.09 -12.14 -4.55
CA GLU A 132 -40.22 -11.04 -4.93
C GLU A 132 -40.73 -9.79 -4.20
N THR A 133 -39.99 -9.30 -3.19
CA THR A 133 -40.10 -7.89 -2.80
C THR A 133 -39.77 -7.09 -4.04
N GLN A 134 -40.80 -6.54 -4.69
CA GLN A 134 -40.65 -5.72 -5.87
C GLN A 134 -39.96 -4.43 -5.44
N ILE A 135 -38.64 -4.38 -5.62
CA ILE A 135 -37.85 -3.17 -5.40
C ILE A 135 -37.91 -2.35 -6.68
N ASP A 136 -38.47 -1.15 -6.58
CA ASP A 136 -38.53 -0.20 -7.68
C ASP A 136 -37.12 0.25 -8.07
N ALA A 137 -36.90 0.47 -9.37
CA ALA A 137 -35.67 1.05 -9.89
C ALA A 137 -35.45 2.47 -9.35
N PHE A 138 -34.18 2.82 -9.14
CA PHE A 138 -33.83 4.17 -8.69
C PHE A 138 -34.23 5.22 -9.72
N LYS A 139 -34.91 6.28 -9.24
CA LYS A 139 -35.35 7.41 -10.07
C LYS A 139 -34.33 8.54 -9.96
N TRP A 140 -33.60 8.75 -11.05
CA TRP A 140 -32.72 9.90 -11.25
C TRP A 140 -33.56 11.17 -11.41
N GLU A 141 -33.74 11.92 -10.33
CA GLU A 141 -34.67 13.06 -10.31
C GLU A 141 -34.12 14.39 -10.82
N SER A 142 -35.07 15.27 -11.06
CA SER A 142 -34.97 16.64 -11.51
C SER A 142 -36.05 17.47 -10.79
N VAL A 143 -35.81 18.77 -10.65
CA VAL A 143 -36.76 19.72 -10.06
C VAL A 143 -37.26 20.65 -11.16
N SER A 144 -38.54 20.99 -11.14
CA SER A 144 -39.06 22.04 -12.02
C SER A 144 -38.74 23.42 -11.43
N ASP A 145 -38.20 24.31 -12.23
CA ASP A 145 -38.05 25.72 -11.84
C ASP A 145 -39.40 26.46 -11.87
N GLU A 146 -39.39 27.76 -11.49
CA GLU A 146 -40.58 28.62 -11.50
C GLU A 146 -41.23 28.76 -12.88
N CYS A 147 -40.51 28.42 -13.95
CA CYS A 147 -40.98 28.43 -15.34
C CYS A 147 -41.42 27.03 -15.83
N GLY A 148 -41.37 26.00 -14.98
CA GLY A 148 -41.70 24.62 -15.32
C GLY A 148 -40.59 23.89 -16.09
N GLN A 149 -39.38 24.46 -16.18
CA GLN A 149 -38.23 23.81 -16.81
C GLN A 149 -37.62 22.79 -15.85
N GLU A 150 -37.37 21.59 -16.37
CA GLU A 150 -36.78 20.49 -15.62
C GLU A 150 -35.27 20.69 -15.45
N ILE A 151 -34.84 20.96 -14.21
CA ILE A 151 -33.45 21.11 -13.80
C ILE A 151 -33.01 19.81 -13.14
N ALA A 152 -32.03 19.11 -13.72
CA ALA A 152 -31.45 17.94 -13.09
C ALA A 152 -30.85 18.30 -11.72
N LEU A 153 -31.12 17.47 -10.70
CA LEU A 153 -30.48 17.62 -9.40
C LEU A 153 -28.96 17.55 -9.54
N THR A 154 -28.24 18.24 -8.66
CA THR A 154 -26.78 18.20 -8.64
C THR A 154 -26.28 16.79 -8.31
N GLU A 155 -25.06 16.46 -8.72
CA GLU A 155 -24.43 15.17 -8.37
C GLU A 155 -24.42 14.93 -6.86
N GLU A 156 -24.21 15.98 -6.06
CA GLU A 156 -24.23 15.88 -4.60
C GLU A 156 -25.61 15.54 -4.05
N GLN A 157 -26.67 16.15 -4.58
CA GLN A 157 -28.05 15.81 -4.21
C GLN A 157 -28.42 14.38 -4.62
N GLN A 158 -27.93 13.91 -5.78
CA GLN A 158 -28.15 12.54 -6.22
C GLN A 158 -27.44 11.52 -5.31
N ARG A 159 -26.23 11.84 -4.82
CA ARG A 159 -25.45 10.99 -3.91
C ARG A 159 -26.19 10.65 -2.62
N GLU A 160 -26.75 11.66 -1.97
CA GLU A 160 -27.51 11.44 -0.73
C GLU A 160 -28.73 10.53 -0.97
N ARG A 161 -29.42 10.73 -2.09
CA ARG A 161 -30.61 9.94 -2.44
C ARG A 161 -30.29 8.50 -2.78
N TYR A 162 -29.28 8.27 -3.61
CA TYR A 162 -28.96 6.91 -3.99
C TYR A 162 -28.33 6.14 -2.84
N ARG A 163 -27.61 6.83 -1.95
CA ARG A 163 -27.11 6.23 -0.71
C ARG A 163 -28.27 5.78 0.17
N ALA A 164 -29.26 6.64 0.40
CA ALA A 164 -30.47 6.29 1.13
C ALA A 164 -31.22 5.12 0.48
N TYR A 165 -31.35 5.13 -0.86
CA TYR A 165 -31.93 4.01 -1.60
C TYR A 165 -31.19 2.69 -1.36
N VAL A 166 -29.85 2.69 -1.36
CA VAL A 166 -29.08 1.47 -1.04
C VAL A 166 -29.31 1.07 0.42
N GLU A 167 -29.18 2.00 1.37
CA GLU A 167 -29.35 1.77 2.81
C GLU A 167 -30.73 1.19 3.16
N ASP A 168 -31.81 1.78 2.65
CA ASP A 168 -33.19 1.39 2.95
C ASP A 168 -33.48 -0.05 2.53
N ASN A 169 -32.94 -0.47 1.37
CA ASN A 169 -33.18 -1.80 0.81
C ASN A 169 -32.38 -2.93 1.48
N ILE A 170 -31.39 -2.62 2.33
CA ILE A 170 -30.56 -3.61 3.06
C ILE A 170 -30.43 -3.30 4.56
N SER A 171 -31.33 -2.46 5.09
CA SER A 171 -31.24 -1.91 6.46
C SER A 171 -31.22 -2.98 7.55
N ASP A 172 -32.06 -4.02 7.44
CA ASP A 172 -32.09 -5.14 8.39
C ASP A 172 -30.74 -5.84 8.47
N GLU A 173 -30.12 -6.13 7.32
CA GLU A 173 -28.82 -6.79 7.25
C GLU A 173 -27.69 -5.91 7.79
N LEU A 174 -27.75 -4.59 7.56
CA LEU A 174 -26.78 -3.64 8.11
C LEU A 174 -26.85 -3.60 9.63
N ILE A 175 -28.05 -3.53 10.21
CA ILE A 175 -28.24 -3.49 11.67
C ILE A 175 -27.78 -4.81 12.31
N GLU A 176 -28.17 -5.96 11.76
CA GLU A 176 -27.80 -7.26 12.30
C GLU A 176 -26.27 -7.46 12.31
N LYS A 177 -25.59 -6.96 11.27
CA LYS A 177 -24.14 -7.16 11.09
C LYS A 177 -23.27 -5.99 11.58
N GLN A 178 -23.87 -4.96 12.21
CA GLN A 178 -23.15 -3.76 12.65
C GLN A 178 -22.36 -3.12 11.50
N LEU A 179 -23.02 -3.00 10.35
CA LEU A 179 -22.48 -2.39 9.13
C LEU A 179 -23.20 -1.09 8.81
N CYS A 180 -22.61 -0.30 7.92
CA CYS A 180 -23.22 0.88 7.37
C CYS A 180 -22.80 1.11 5.92
N VAL A 181 -23.58 1.91 5.20
CA VAL A 181 -23.19 2.45 3.91
C VAL A 181 -22.61 3.85 4.14
N ILE A 182 -21.45 4.14 3.56
CA ILE A 182 -20.80 5.46 3.65
C ILE A 182 -20.46 5.93 2.24
N GLY A 183 -20.80 7.19 1.93
CA GLY A 183 -20.30 7.88 0.75
C GLY A 183 -18.86 8.37 0.95
N VAL A 184 -17.98 8.02 0.03
CA VAL A 184 -16.53 8.32 0.11
C VAL A 184 -16.04 9.15 -1.08
N GLU A 185 -16.96 9.85 -1.74
CA GLU A 185 -16.74 10.62 -2.98
C GLU A 185 -16.02 11.95 -2.71
N LYS A 186 -15.95 12.36 -1.45
CA LYS A 186 -15.30 13.57 -0.96
C LYS A 186 -14.12 13.20 -0.05
N GLY A 187 -13.15 14.10 0.06
CA GLY A 187 -11.99 13.91 0.94
C GLY A 187 -10.80 13.16 0.32
N GLU A 188 -10.09 12.39 1.15
CA GLU A 188 -8.84 11.70 0.83
C GLU A 188 -9.04 10.57 -0.20
N ASN A 189 -7.98 10.22 -0.93
CA ASN A 189 -8.00 9.09 -1.86
C ASN A 189 -7.76 7.79 -1.10
N ILE A 190 -8.80 7.32 -0.39
CA ILE A 190 -8.71 6.15 0.50
C ILE A 190 -8.39 4.83 -0.21
N LEU A 191 -8.55 4.77 -1.55
CA LEU A 191 -8.16 3.62 -2.38
C LEU A 191 -6.79 3.83 -3.04
N THR A 192 -5.88 4.57 -2.40
CA THR A 192 -4.50 4.70 -2.90
C THR A 192 -3.64 3.55 -2.38
N VAL A 193 -3.09 2.75 -3.28
CA VAL A 193 -2.24 1.61 -2.93
C VAL A 193 -1.12 1.41 -3.93
N GLN A 194 0.06 1.04 -3.42
CA GLN A 194 1.19 0.57 -4.22
C GLN A 194 1.10 -0.94 -4.34
N VAL A 195 1.11 -1.46 -5.57
CA VAL A 195 1.07 -2.91 -5.78
C VAL A 195 2.44 -3.48 -5.45
N ARG A 196 2.50 -4.30 -4.38
CA ARG A 196 3.77 -4.86 -3.89
C ARG A 196 4.54 -5.56 -5.00
N GLY A 197 5.82 -5.21 -5.15
CA GLY A 197 6.73 -5.78 -6.12
C GLY A 197 6.44 -5.45 -7.59
N ARG A 198 5.55 -4.48 -7.84
CA ARG A 198 5.23 -4.00 -9.20
C ARG A 198 5.36 -2.49 -9.24
N ASP A 199 5.67 -1.96 -10.42
CA ASP A 199 5.83 -0.52 -10.62
C ASP A 199 4.48 0.19 -10.86
N ILE A 200 3.51 -0.10 -10.00
CA ILE A 200 2.11 0.29 -10.18
C ILE A 200 1.61 0.95 -8.91
N GLU A 201 1.10 2.18 -9.05
CA GLU A 201 0.27 2.84 -8.05
C GLU A 201 -1.15 2.94 -8.58
N LEU A 202 -2.10 2.47 -7.78
CA LEU A 202 -3.51 2.72 -7.96
C LEU A 202 -3.90 3.88 -7.04
N LYS A 203 -4.69 4.82 -7.56
CA LYS A 203 -5.05 6.02 -6.82
C LYS A 203 -6.49 6.43 -7.07
N GLY A 204 -7.21 6.67 -5.98
CA GLY A 204 -8.49 7.34 -6.01
C GLY A 204 -9.38 6.92 -4.86
N ARG A 205 -10.66 6.80 -5.17
CA ARG A 205 -11.78 6.51 -4.28
C ARG A 205 -12.90 5.90 -5.13
N THR A 206 -14.02 5.64 -4.49
CA THR A 206 -15.26 5.12 -5.10
C THR A 206 -16.43 5.99 -4.67
N ASP A 207 -17.64 5.57 -5.02
CA ASP A 207 -18.86 6.22 -4.59
C ASP A 207 -19.28 5.83 -3.17
N LEU A 208 -19.58 4.55 -2.94
CA LEU A 208 -20.00 4.02 -1.65
C LEU A 208 -19.17 2.83 -1.17
N LEU A 209 -19.09 2.69 0.15
CA LEU A 209 -18.59 1.49 0.82
C LEU A 209 -19.63 0.94 1.78
N ILE A 210 -19.71 -0.39 1.89
CA ILE A 210 -20.36 -1.09 2.99
C ILE A 210 -19.28 -1.64 3.92
N LEU A 211 -19.21 -1.10 5.14
CA LEU A 211 -18.18 -1.42 6.14
C LEU A 211 -18.73 -1.34 7.57
N SER A 212 -17.90 -1.67 8.56
CA SER A 212 -18.27 -1.61 9.99
C SER A 212 -18.86 -0.24 10.35
N ASP A 213 -19.95 -0.25 11.12
CA ASP A 213 -20.62 0.96 11.59
C ASP A 213 -19.82 1.75 12.65
N ILE A 214 -18.69 1.22 13.13
CA ILE A 214 -17.76 1.91 14.04
C ILE A 214 -17.31 3.27 13.49
N VAL A 215 -17.26 3.42 12.16
CA VAL A 215 -16.89 4.69 11.51
C VAL A 215 -17.94 5.79 11.67
N LYS A 216 -19.17 5.46 12.10
CA LYS A 216 -20.20 6.47 12.42
C LYS A 216 -19.81 7.27 13.67
N ASP A 217 -19.13 6.63 14.62
CA ASP A 217 -18.66 7.29 15.84
C ASP A 217 -17.44 8.17 15.56
N ASN A 218 -16.57 7.75 14.64
CA ASN A 218 -15.42 8.52 14.18
C ASN A 218 -15.26 8.45 12.65
N PRO A 219 -15.82 9.41 11.90
CA PRO A 219 -15.79 9.41 10.43
C PRO A 219 -14.38 9.40 9.83
N SER A 220 -13.36 9.84 10.57
CA SER A 220 -11.98 9.85 10.10
C SER A 220 -11.37 8.44 9.98
N ASP A 221 -11.97 7.44 10.63
CA ASP A 221 -11.51 6.05 10.65
C ASP A 221 -11.88 5.26 9.38
N VAL A 222 -12.71 5.83 8.50
CA VAL A 222 -12.96 5.28 7.14
C VAL A 222 -11.67 4.97 6.39
N ARG A 223 -10.60 5.73 6.62
CA ARG A 223 -9.27 5.52 6.00
C ARG A 223 -8.67 4.14 6.30
N TYR A 224 -9.10 3.48 7.37
CA TYR A 224 -8.65 2.15 7.78
C TYR A 224 -9.53 1.03 7.25
N LEU A 225 -10.63 1.37 6.55
CA LEU A 225 -11.53 0.42 5.87
C LEU A 225 -11.99 -0.75 6.76
N PRO A 226 -12.45 -0.51 8.01
CA PRO A 226 -12.70 -1.58 8.97
C PRO A 226 -13.81 -2.51 8.49
N GLU A 227 -13.47 -3.80 8.35
CA GLU A 227 -14.39 -4.89 7.97
C GLU A 227 -15.21 -4.63 6.70
N VAL A 228 -14.67 -3.85 5.75
CA VAL A 228 -15.33 -3.56 4.48
C VAL A 228 -15.74 -4.85 3.75
N LYS A 229 -16.98 -4.89 3.25
CA LYS A 229 -17.56 -6.05 2.58
C LYS A 229 -17.77 -5.83 1.09
N LEU A 230 -18.20 -4.62 0.72
CA LEU A 230 -18.59 -4.28 -0.64
C LEU A 230 -18.23 -2.83 -0.95
N LEU A 231 -17.67 -2.62 -2.14
CA LEU A 231 -17.52 -1.31 -2.78
C LEU A 231 -18.58 -1.15 -3.86
N ILE A 232 -19.14 0.06 -4.00
CA ILE A 232 -20.17 0.36 -5.00
C ILE A 232 -19.79 1.62 -5.76
N GLU A 233 -19.58 1.48 -7.06
CA GLU A 233 -19.43 2.57 -8.01
C GLU A 233 -20.76 2.80 -8.73
N VAL A 234 -21.29 4.02 -8.66
CA VAL A 234 -22.60 4.39 -9.19
C VAL A 234 -22.43 5.27 -10.41
N LYS A 235 -23.04 4.88 -11.53
CA LYS A 235 -23.06 5.68 -12.77
C LYS A 235 -24.49 5.94 -13.19
N ARG A 236 -24.83 7.18 -13.54
CA ARG A 236 -26.13 7.48 -14.18
C ARG A 236 -26.37 6.62 -15.44
N ALA A 237 -25.31 6.32 -16.18
CA ALA A 237 -25.33 5.36 -17.28
C ALA A 237 -24.03 4.55 -17.29
N VAL A 238 -24.13 3.22 -17.22
CA VAL A 238 -22.98 2.31 -17.30
C VAL A 238 -22.64 2.08 -18.78
N ILE A 239 -21.44 2.50 -19.19
CA ILE A 239 -20.92 2.26 -20.55
C ILE A 239 -19.84 1.16 -20.51
N PRO A 240 -19.49 0.54 -21.66
CA PRO A 240 -18.53 -0.57 -21.66
C PRO A 240 -17.18 -0.27 -21.04
N SER A 241 -16.70 0.98 -21.07
CA SER A 241 -15.43 1.36 -20.45
C SER A 241 -15.52 1.63 -18.95
N SER A 242 -16.73 1.68 -18.37
CA SER A 242 -16.94 1.94 -16.94
C SER A 242 -16.43 0.80 -16.06
N ASP A 243 -16.34 -0.42 -16.59
CA ASP A 243 -15.89 -1.57 -15.80
C ASP A 243 -14.42 -1.48 -15.39
N PHE A 244 -13.55 -0.88 -16.20
CA PHE A 244 -12.14 -0.70 -15.85
C PHE A 244 -11.93 0.18 -14.60
N GLN A 245 -12.78 1.18 -14.39
CA GLN A 245 -12.76 1.96 -13.15
C GLN A 245 -13.08 1.02 -11.96
N ALA A 246 -14.22 0.33 -11.99
CA ALA A 246 -14.65 -0.57 -10.91
C ALA A 246 -13.66 -1.73 -10.66
N LEU A 247 -13.05 -2.29 -11.71
CA LEU A 247 -12.01 -3.31 -11.61
C LEU A 247 -10.76 -2.77 -10.88
N SER A 248 -10.32 -1.56 -11.22
CA SER A 248 -9.17 -0.96 -10.54
C SER A 248 -9.45 -0.62 -9.08
N GLU A 249 -10.67 -0.21 -8.76
CA GLU A 249 -11.11 0.05 -7.40
C GLU A 249 -11.21 -1.24 -6.58
N LEU A 250 -11.73 -2.33 -7.16
CA LEU A 250 -11.71 -3.67 -6.56
C LEU A 250 -10.27 -4.12 -6.26
N ILE A 251 -9.36 -4.01 -7.23
CA ILE A 251 -7.96 -4.38 -7.06
C ILE A 251 -7.33 -3.57 -5.93
N ALA A 252 -7.56 -2.26 -5.91
CA ALA A 252 -7.01 -1.40 -4.87
C ALA A 252 -7.55 -1.76 -3.48
N LEU A 253 -8.87 -1.92 -3.36
CA LEU A 253 -9.51 -2.29 -2.10
C LEU A 253 -9.02 -3.65 -1.60
N ASP A 254 -8.98 -4.66 -2.46
CA ASP A 254 -8.55 -6.01 -2.06
C ASP A 254 -7.08 -6.04 -1.61
N LEU A 255 -6.21 -5.19 -2.18
CA LEU A 255 -4.81 -5.07 -1.73
C LEU A 255 -4.66 -4.31 -0.40
N LEU A 256 -5.64 -3.47 -0.02
CA LEU A 256 -5.60 -2.67 1.19
C LEU A 256 -6.12 -3.40 2.43
N VAL A 257 -6.96 -4.42 2.26
CA VAL A 257 -7.64 -5.10 3.38
C VAL A 257 -7.31 -6.59 3.43
N ASP A 258 -7.43 -7.18 4.61
CA ASP A 258 -7.04 -8.58 4.84
C ASP A 258 -8.05 -9.59 4.29
N ASP A 259 -9.34 -9.24 4.31
CA ASP A 259 -10.44 -10.11 3.89
C ASP A 259 -10.79 -9.96 2.40
N PRO A 260 -11.29 -11.00 1.72
CA PRO A 260 -11.75 -10.88 0.34
C PRO A 260 -12.98 -9.98 0.22
N VAL A 261 -12.95 -9.05 -0.72
CA VAL A 261 -14.03 -8.09 -0.97
C VAL A 261 -14.76 -8.37 -2.29
N MET A 262 -15.90 -7.70 -2.49
CA MET A 262 -16.56 -7.58 -3.79
C MET A 262 -16.65 -6.12 -4.21
N ALA A 263 -16.82 -5.90 -5.52
CA ALA A 263 -17.18 -4.60 -6.07
C ALA A 263 -18.47 -4.70 -6.89
N LEU A 264 -19.24 -3.62 -6.89
CA LEU A 264 -20.46 -3.45 -7.66
C LEU A 264 -20.36 -2.19 -8.51
N LEU A 265 -20.58 -2.32 -9.82
CA LEU A 265 -20.80 -1.18 -10.72
C LEU A 265 -22.26 -1.18 -11.16
N THR A 266 -22.96 -0.06 -10.95
CA THR A 266 -24.40 -0.03 -11.20
C THR A 266 -24.95 1.34 -11.60
N ASP A 267 -26.06 1.32 -12.34
CA ASP A 267 -26.92 2.49 -12.56
C ASP A 267 -28.14 2.54 -11.61
N LEU A 268 -28.19 1.60 -10.66
CA LEU A 268 -29.27 1.36 -9.71
C LEU A 268 -30.62 1.08 -10.37
N ASN A 269 -30.57 0.67 -11.65
CA ASN A 269 -31.73 0.38 -12.46
C ASN A 269 -31.54 -0.95 -13.19
N GLY A 270 -31.09 -0.93 -14.45
CA GLY A 270 -31.02 -2.11 -15.31
C GLY A 270 -29.66 -2.79 -15.35
N VAL A 271 -28.63 -2.22 -14.73
CA VAL A 271 -27.26 -2.73 -14.79
C VAL A 271 -26.68 -2.87 -13.39
N TRP A 272 -26.41 -4.11 -12.98
CA TRP A 272 -25.76 -4.45 -11.72
C TRP A 272 -24.63 -5.44 -12.01
N LEU A 273 -23.40 -4.93 -12.05
CA LEU A 273 -22.20 -5.71 -12.37
C LEU A 273 -21.43 -6.02 -11.09
N PHE A 274 -21.47 -7.28 -10.67
CA PHE A 274 -20.71 -7.77 -9.53
C PHE A 274 -19.34 -8.29 -9.96
N PHE A 275 -18.30 -7.94 -9.22
CA PHE A 275 -16.93 -8.36 -9.45
C PHE A 275 -16.32 -8.94 -8.18
N TRP A 276 -15.54 -10.02 -8.33
CA TRP A 276 -14.77 -10.59 -7.23
C TRP A 276 -13.53 -11.31 -7.75
N VAL A 277 -12.50 -11.38 -6.92
CA VAL A 277 -11.29 -12.16 -7.20
C VAL A 277 -11.60 -13.64 -6.99
N SER A 278 -11.31 -14.46 -8.00
CA SER A 278 -11.51 -15.91 -7.97
C SER A 278 -10.18 -16.66 -7.98
N GLU A 279 -10.23 -17.98 -8.04
CA GLU A 279 -9.04 -18.83 -8.05
C GLU A 279 -8.18 -18.58 -9.27
N LYS A 280 -6.86 -18.68 -9.10
CA LYS A 280 -5.94 -18.58 -10.22
C LYS A 280 -6.15 -19.75 -11.18
N GLU A 281 -6.01 -19.47 -12.47
CA GLU A 281 -6.05 -20.50 -13.51
C GLU A 281 -4.93 -20.23 -14.52
N ASN A 282 -4.07 -21.23 -14.74
CA ASN A 282 -2.93 -21.16 -15.68
C ASN A 282 -2.01 -19.95 -15.39
N ASP A 283 -1.63 -19.78 -14.12
CA ASP A 283 -0.76 -18.71 -13.59
C ASP A 283 -1.24 -17.27 -13.77
N SER A 284 -2.44 -17.07 -14.33
CA SER A 284 -3.13 -15.78 -14.31
C SER A 284 -4.10 -15.71 -13.12
N ALA A 285 -4.07 -14.60 -12.40
CA ALA A 285 -5.12 -14.27 -11.43
C ALA A 285 -6.43 -14.03 -12.19
N ARG A 286 -7.56 -14.39 -11.57
CA ARG A 286 -8.88 -14.27 -12.19
C ARG A 286 -9.78 -13.33 -11.41
N ILE A 287 -10.49 -12.49 -12.14
CA ILE A 287 -11.62 -11.71 -11.61
C ILE A 287 -12.87 -12.19 -12.34
N HIS A 288 -13.87 -12.62 -11.60
CA HIS A 288 -15.16 -12.97 -12.18
C HIS A 288 -16.06 -11.74 -12.23
N LYS A 289 -16.90 -11.70 -13.26
CA LYS A 289 -17.90 -10.65 -13.50
C LYS A 289 -19.26 -11.30 -13.75
N ALA A 290 -20.28 -10.85 -13.01
CA ALA A 290 -21.67 -11.28 -13.20
C ALA A 290 -22.61 -10.09 -13.37
N THR A 291 -23.61 -10.23 -14.25
CA THR A 291 -24.58 -9.17 -14.55
C THR A 291 -25.97 -9.58 -14.07
N ILE A 292 -26.59 -8.69 -13.28
CA ILE A 292 -27.99 -8.78 -12.87
C ILE A 292 -28.73 -7.54 -13.40
N GLN A 293 -29.98 -7.73 -13.80
CA GLN A 293 -30.78 -6.69 -14.48
C GLN A 293 -31.90 -6.13 -13.61
N LYS A 294 -32.30 -6.84 -12.55
CA LYS A 294 -33.38 -6.40 -11.66
C LYS A 294 -32.81 -5.92 -10.32
N PRO A 295 -33.21 -4.73 -9.82
CA PRO A 295 -32.82 -4.25 -8.50
C PRO A 295 -33.15 -5.25 -7.39
N GLY A 296 -34.35 -5.83 -7.40
CA GLY A 296 -34.78 -6.86 -6.44
C GLY A 296 -33.80 -8.02 -6.33
N GLU A 297 -33.41 -8.60 -7.47
CA GLU A 297 -32.44 -9.70 -7.54
C GLU A 297 -31.04 -9.26 -7.06
N ALA A 298 -30.59 -8.07 -7.46
CA ALA A 298 -29.28 -7.54 -7.07
C ALA A 298 -29.19 -7.27 -5.56
N PHE A 299 -30.25 -6.73 -4.95
CA PHE A 299 -30.30 -6.54 -3.50
C PHE A 299 -30.33 -7.88 -2.76
N GLN A 300 -31.01 -8.91 -3.27
CA GLN A 300 -30.93 -10.25 -2.65
C GLN A 300 -29.50 -10.81 -2.64
N VAL A 301 -28.71 -10.52 -3.68
CA VAL A 301 -27.28 -10.86 -3.69
C VAL A 301 -26.53 -10.12 -2.58
N ILE A 302 -26.74 -8.81 -2.47
CA ILE A 302 -26.08 -7.98 -1.45
C ILE A 302 -26.47 -8.49 -0.04
N LYS A 303 -27.76 -8.67 0.24
CA LYS A 303 -28.24 -9.21 1.52
C LYS A 303 -27.56 -10.52 1.86
N THR A 304 -27.58 -11.47 0.92
CA THR A 304 -26.95 -12.80 1.11
C THR A 304 -25.43 -12.69 1.35
N LEU A 305 -24.76 -11.80 0.62
CA LEU A 305 -23.33 -11.52 0.79
C LEU A 305 -23.00 -10.98 2.18
N LEU A 306 -23.83 -10.09 2.73
CA LEU A 306 -23.63 -9.50 4.06
C LEU A 306 -23.97 -10.49 5.18
N THR A 307 -25.02 -11.30 5.01
CA THR A 307 -25.45 -12.27 6.02
C THR A 307 -24.46 -13.42 6.17
N GLN A 308 -23.93 -13.92 5.05
CA GLN A 308 -22.89 -14.93 5.09
C GLN A 308 -21.61 -14.23 5.57
N SER A 309 -21.02 -14.72 6.67
CA SER A 309 -19.70 -14.29 7.15
C SER A 309 -18.64 -15.30 6.70
N PRO A 310 -18.39 -15.48 5.39
CA PRO A 310 -17.42 -16.45 4.95
C PRO A 310 -16.04 -15.94 5.31
N THR A 311 -15.29 -16.78 6.02
CA THR A 311 -13.83 -16.70 6.01
C THR A 311 -13.34 -16.81 4.58
N ALA A 312 -12.14 -16.27 4.29
CA ALA A 312 -11.48 -16.48 3.01
C ALA A 312 -11.54 -17.96 2.59
N ASP A 313 -11.73 -18.22 1.30
CA ASP A 313 -11.79 -19.56 0.68
C ASP A 313 -13.08 -20.37 0.88
N ALA A 314 -14.08 -19.86 1.62
CA ALA A 314 -15.38 -20.52 1.72
C ALA A 314 -16.24 -20.33 0.45
N GLU A 315 -16.93 -21.38 0.03
CA GLU A 315 -17.95 -21.30 -1.01
C GLU A 315 -19.21 -20.62 -0.48
N ILE A 316 -19.66 -19.61 -1.23
CA ILE A 316 -20.82 -18.79 -0.93
C ILE A 316 -21.87 -19.10 -1.98
N ARG A 317 -23.07 -19.47 -1.57
CA ARG A 317 -24.20 -19.58 -2.50
C ARG A 317 -24.91 -18.24 -2.57
N LEU A 318 -24.60 -17.47 -3.61
CA LEU A 318 -25.28 -16.22 -3.90
C LEU A 318 -26.49 -16.46 -4.80
N PRO A 319 -27.64 -15.82 -4.52
CA PRO A 319 -28.81 -15.93 -5.38
C PRO A 319 -28.49 -15.39 -6.77
N CYS A 320 -29.16 -15.93 -7.79
CA CYS A 320 -28.93 -15.57 -9.19
C CYS A 320 -27.60 -16.01 -9.80
N PHE A 321 -26.67 -16.63 -9.07
CA PHE A 321 -25.45 -17.20 -9.64
C PHE A 321 -25.68 -18.67 -9.96
N GLN A 322 -25.28 -19.12 -11.15
CA GLN A 322 -25.44 -20.52 -11.55
C GLN A 322 -24.62 -21.48 -10.67
N GLU A 323 -23.44 -21.02 -10.22
CA GLU A 323 -22.49 -21.80 -9.44
C GLU A 323 -22.16 -21.09 -8.11
N SER A 324 -21.65 -21.85 -7.15
CA SER A 324 -21.13 -21.29 -5.89
C SER A 324 -20.03 -20.26 -6.19
N VAL A 325 -20.01 -19.18 -5.43
CA VAL A 325 -19.00 -18.14 -5.52
C VAL A 325 -17.91 -18.40 -4.49
N LYS A 326 -16.68 -18.59 -4.96
CA LYS A 326 -15.49 -18.66 -4.11
C LYS A 326 -14.65 -17.40 -4.30
N ARG A 327 -14.45 -16.66 -3.22
CA ARG A 327 -13.63 -15.43 -3.21
C ARG A 327 -12.23 -15.73 -2.72
N GLN A 328 -11.25 -15.14 -3.39
CA GLN A 328 -9.83 -15.25 -3.07
C GLN A 328 -9.24 -13.88 -2.76
N LYS A 329 -8.10 -13.85 -2.06
CA LYS A 329 -7.28 -12.63 -1.94
C LYS A 329 -6.39 -12.48 -3.15
N LEU A 330 -6.38 -11.30 -3.74
CA LEU A 330 -5.54 -10.97 -4.88
C LEU A 330 -4.06 -11.17 -4.55
N SER A 331 -3.63 -10.80 -3.35
CA SER A 331 -2.26 -11.01 -2.86
C SER A 331 -1.81 -12.49 -2.86
N LYS A 332 -2.74 -13.44 -2.79
CA LYS A 332 -2.46 -14.88 -2.84
C LYS A 332 -2.46 -15.46 -4.26
N VAL A 333 -3.22 -14.86 -5.19
CA VAL A 333 -3.41 -15.38 -6.55
C VAL A 333 -2.61 -14.64 -7.61
N LEU A 334 -2.12 -13.43 -7.32
CA LEU A 334 -1.21 -12.73 -8.21
C LEU A 334 0.03 -13.60 -8.43
N PRO A 335 0.49 -13.71 -9.69
CA PRO A 335 1.69 -14.49 -9.96
C PRO A 335 2.87 -13.91 -9.17
N PRO A 336 3.75 -14.77 -8.64
CA PRO A 336 4.97 -14.34 -8.00
C PRO A 336 5.75 -13.45 -8.97
N ILE A 337 6.41 -12.44 -8.43
CA ILE A 337 7.26 -11.54 -9.21
C ILE A 337 8.33 -12.42 -9.85
N GLY A 338 8.24 -12.63 -11.16
CA GLY A 338 9.16 -13.50 -11.85
C GLY A 338 10.59 -12.95 -11.69
N GLU A 339 11.53 -13.83 -11.34
CA GLU A 339 12.97 -13.61 -11.54
C GLU A 339 13.32 -13.33 -13.02
N GLY A 340 12.35 -13.52 -13.94
CA GLY A 340 12.49 -13.38 -15.39
C GLY A 340 12.01 -12.06 -16.01
N GLY A 341 11.60 -11.07 -15.22
CA GLY A 341 11.57 -9.69 -15.70
C GLY A 341 12.83 -9.00 -15.19
N GLU A 342 13.70 -8.48 -16.07
CA GLU A 342 15.01 -7.87 -15.73
C GLU A 342 14.98 -6.79 -14.63
N SER A 343 13.80 -6.38 -14.14
CA SER A 343 13.58 -5.37 -13.09
C SER A 343 12.90 -5.90 -11.80
N GLY A 344 12.19 -7.03 -11.84
CA GLY A 344 11.28 -7.46 -10.76
C GLY A 344 11.98 -7.87 -9.47
N GLY A 345 12.91 -8.83 -9.54
CA GLY A 345 13.66 -9.31 -8.36
C GLY A 345 14.67 -8.29 -7.81
N ILE A 346 15.17 -7.40 -8.67
CA ILE A 346 16.10 -6.32 -8.28
C ILE A 346 15.37 -5.31 -7.41
N ARG A 347 14.20 -4.85 -7.87
CA ARG A 347 13.39 -3.85 -7.18
C ARG A 347 12.96 -4.29 -5.80
N GLU A 348 12.39 -5.50 -5.67
CA GLU A 348 11.93 -6.01 -4.37
C GLU A 348 13.08 -6.06 -3.36
N SER A 349 14.27 -6.42 -3.81
CA SER A 349 15.47 -6.49 -2.97
C SER A 349 15.92 -5.10 -2.53
N ILE A 350 15.81 -4.09 -3.41
CA ILE A 350 16.06 -2.69 -3.07
C ILE A 350 15.00 -2.18 -2.09
N GLU A 351 13.70 -2.35 -2.36
CA GLU A 351 12.62 -1.90 -1.49
C GLU A 351 12.74 -2.52 -0.09
N ARG A 352 13.00 -3.84 0.00
CA ARG A 352 13.22 -4.54 1.27
C ARG A 352 14.42 -4.00 2.04
N TYR A 353 15.50 -3.62 1.36
CA TYR A 353 16.65 -2.97 2.00
C TYR A 353 16.26 -1.63 2.62
N TYR A 354 15.50 -0.80 1.92
CA TYR A 354 15.05 0.50 2.46
C TYR A 354 14.04 0.34 3.60
N ASP A 355 13.14 -0.62 3.53
CA ASP A 355 12.20 -0.94 4.62
C ASP A 355 12.95 -1.31 5.91
N ILE A 356 13.94 -2.21 5.81
CA ILE A 356 14.75 -2.63 6.96
C ILE A 356 15.63 -1.47 7.45
N ALA A 357 16.26 -0.74 6.54
CA ALA A 357 17.11 0.39 6.88
C ALA A 357 16.35 1.53 7.57
N SER A 358 15.05 1.69 7.28
CA SER A 358 14.20 2.69 7.94
C SER A 358 13.99 2.41 9.44
N ILE A 359 14.04 1.13 9.84
CA ILE A 359 13.83 0.68 11.22
C ILE A 359 15.16 0.52 11.96
N LEU A 360 16.16 -0.07 11.29
CA LEU A 360 17.42 -0.50 11.91
C LEU A 360 18.62 0.39 11.56
N GLY A 361 18.44 1.35 10.66
CA GLY A 361 19.55 2.09 10.04
C GLY A 361 20.20 1.31 8.88
N PRO A 362 21.05 1.97 8.07
CA PRO A 362 21.66 1.36 6.89
C PRO A 362 22.57 0.18 7.26
N ASP A 363 22.33 -0.99 6.64
CA ASP A 363 23.12 -2.21 6.81
C ASP A 363 24.01 -2.43 5.57
N VAL A 364 25.33 -2.42 5.78
CA VAL A 364 26.33 -2.53 4.70
C VAL A 364 26.34 -3.91 4.06
N ASP A 365 26.12 -4.97 4.81
CA ASP A 365 26.14 -6.34 4.29
C ASP A 365 24.87 -6.60 3.46
N MET A 366 23.73 -6.04 3.88
CA MET A 366 22.50 -6.05 3.11
C MET A 366 22.60 -5.20 1.85
N ALA A 367 23.15 -3.98 1.94
CA ALA A 367 23.40 -3.14 0.77
C ALA A 367 24.31 -3.83 -0.24
N ARG A 368 25.35 -4.54 0.23
CA ARG A 368 26.26 -5.32 -0.61
C ARG A 368 25.56 -6.52 -1.26
N ALA A 369 24.68 -7.20 -0.54
CA ALA A 369 23.89 -8.30 -1.08
C ALA A 369 22.94 -7.82 -2.20
N VAL A 370 22.25 -6.71 -1.97
CA VAL A 370 21.38 -6.06 -2.96
C VAL A 370 22.19 -5.61 -4.17
N ALA A 371 23.30 -4.90 -3.98
CA ALA A 371 24.17 -4.47 -5.07
C ALA A 371 24.66 -5.64 -5.92
N ARG A 372 25.13 -6.74 -5.30
CA ARG A 372 25.56 -7.96 -6.02
C ARG A 372 24.44 -8.60 -6.81
N GLN A 373 23.23 -8.60 -6.27
CA GLN A 373 22.06 -9.11 -6.97
C GLN A 373 21.72 -8.23 -8.19
N VAL A 374 21.76 -6.91 -8.03
CA VAL A 374 21.55 -5.96 -9.13
C VAL A 374 22.57 -6.16 -10.25
N THR A 375 23.87 -6.23 -9.91
CA THR A 375 24.95 -6.41 -10.90
C THR A 375 24.80 -7.71 -11.71
N ARG A 376 24.38 -8.81 -11.06
CA ARG A 376 24.19 -10.11 -11.73
C ARG A 376 22.99 -10.12 -12.67
N SER A 377 22.00 -9.28 -12.42
CA SER A 377 20.76 -9.22 -13.21
C SER A 377 20.83 -8.23 -14.38
N ILE A 378 21.91 -7.44 -14.52
CA ILE A 378 22.12 -6.54 -15.66
C ILE A 378 22.99 -7.25 -16.72
N PRO A 379 22.47 -7.57 -17.93
CA PRO A 379 23.18 -8.37 -18.94
C PRO A 379 24.50 -7.77 -19.44
N THR A 380 24.68 -6.45 -19.36
CA THR A 380 25.91 -5.75 -19.76
C THR A 380 27.02 -5.80 -18.71
N LEU A 381 26.72 -6.15 -17.45
CA LEU A 381 27.68 -6.23 -16.34
C LEU A 381 28.08 -7.66 -15.98
N SER A 382 27.34 -8.67 -16.45
CA SER A 382 27.67 -10.09 -16.24
C SER A 382 28.98 -10.52 -16.92
N TYR A 383 29.48 -9.74 -17.88
CA TYR A 383 30.76 -9.97 -18.55
C TYR A 383 32.00 -9.55 -17.72
N PHE A 384 31.81 -8.89 -16.57
CA PHE A 384 32.91 -8.37 -15.73
C PHE A 384 32.92 -8.92 -14.28
N SER A 385 32.10 -9.93 -13.97
CA SER A 385 32.05 -10.55 -12.63
C SER A 385 32.87 -11.83 -12.54
#